data_AF-F7XNY6-F1
#
_entry.id   AF-F7XNY6-F1
#
_cell.length_a   1.000
_cell.length_b   1.000
_cell.length_c   1.000
_cell.angle_alpha   90.00
_cell.angle_beta   90.00
_cell.angle_gamma   90.00
#
_symmetry.space_group_name_H-M   'P 1'
#
loop_
_entity.id
_entity.type
_entity.pdbx_description
1 polymer ?
#
loop_
_entity_poly.entity_id
_entity_poly.type
_entity_poly.pdbx_seq_one_letter_code
_entity_poly.pdbx_strand_id
1 'polypeptide(L)'
;MVKWRDVRTFLYDSRYVIIFFIVLDFLTTYVAISAGLGYEGNPVMAHLLESAGFISLLMVKLLFLILLYRVYIECKNKRLESLWSATRNIIAVMGIVIICNNMFVIIGLPDFYSLGVLFFDNIL
;
A
#
# COMPACT_ATOMS: atom_id res chain seq x y z
N MET A 1 -9.42 -13.76 22.78
CA MET A 1 -9.54 -14.95 21.90
C MET A 1 -9.98 -14.48 20.51
N VAL A 2 -9.22 -14.80 19.46
CA VAL A 2 -9.57 -14.41 18.08
C VAL A 2 -10.78 -15.23 17.63
N LYS A 3 -11.85 -14.57 17.18
CA LYS A 3 -13.02 -15.25 16.63
C LYS A 3 -12.85 -15.39 15.12
N TRP A 4 -12.87 -16.62 14.60
CA TRP A 4 -12.74 -16.89 13.17
C TRP A 4 -13.74 -16.15 12.29
N ARG A 5 -14.94 -15.91 12.80
CA ARG A 5 -15.96 -15.10 12.13
C ARG A 5 -15.50 -13.66 11.90
N ASP A 6 -14.85 -13.06 12.88
CA ASP A 6 -14.36 -11.68 12.79
C ASP A 6 -13.22 -11.57 11.78
N VAL A 7 -12.34 -12.57 11.74
CA VAL A 7 -11.27 -12.67 10.72
C VAL A 7 -11.86 -12.77 9.32
N ARG A 8 -12.85 -13.65 9.11
CA ARG A 8 -13.50 -13.80 7.79
C ARG A 8 -14.17 -12.51 7.32
N THR A 9 -14.91 -11.83 8.22
CA THR A 9 -15.53 -10.53 7.91
C THR A 9 -14.47 -9.48 7.60
N PHE A 10 -13.40 -9.41 8.40
CA PHE A 10 -12.29 -8.48 8.15
C PHE A 10 -11.66 -8.66 6.77
N LEU A 11 -11.35 -9.91 6.40
CA LEU A 11 -10.74 -10.22 5.11
C LEU A 11 -11.66 -9.84 3.95
N TYR A 12 -12.97 -10.10 4.10
CA TYR A 12 -13.96 -9.72 3.09
C TYR A 12 -14.09 -8.19 2.97
N ASP A 13 -14.19 -7.49 4.09
CA ASP A 13 -14.32 -6.03 4.13
C ASP A 13 -13.08 -5.32 3.62
N SER A 14 -11.90 -5.88 3.89
CA SER A 14 -10.61 -5.29 3.52
C SER A 14 -10.09 -5.80 2.18
N ARG A 15 -10.88 -6.56 1.42
CA ARG A 15 -10.42 -7.19 0.16
C ARG A 15 -9.78 -6.22 -0.82
N TYR A 16 -10.30 -4.99 -0.94
CA TYR A 16 -9.72 -3.97 -1.82
C TYR A 16 -8.42 -3.39 -1.26
N VAL A 17 -8.28 -3.28 0.06
CA VAL A 17 -7.00 -2.94 0.69
C VAL A 17 -5.98 -4.03 0.42
N ILE A 18 -6.36 -5.30 0.57
CA ILE A 18 -5.48 -6.44 0.31
C ILE A 18 -5.07 -6.48 -1.17
N ILE A 19 -6.02 -6.31 -2.08
CA ILE A 19 -5.74 -6.34 -3.53
C ILE A 19 -4.85 -5.16 -3.93
N PHE A 20 -5.25 -3.92 -3.62
CA PHE A 20 -4.56 -2.74 -4.12
C PHE A 20 -3.31 -2.40 -3.30
N PHE A 21 -3.44 -2.26 -1.98
CA PHE A 21 -2.36 -1.77 -1.14
C PHE A 21 -1.30 -2.83 -0.78
N ILE A 22 -1.63 -4.11 -0.91
CA ILE A 22 -0.71 -5.21 -0.60
C ILE A 22 -0.26 -5.92 -1.87
N VAL A 23 -1.18 -6.61 -2.56
CA VAL A 23 -0.79 -7.52 -3.66
C VAL A 23 -0.30 -6.75 -4.88
N LEU A 24 -1.13 -5.86 -5.43
CA LEU A 24 -0.79 -5.15 -6.67
C LEU A 24 0.33 -4.14 -6.45
N ASP A 25 0.32 -3.41 -5.33
CA ASP A 25 1.44 -2.55 -4.96
C ASP A 25 2.76 -3.32 -4.92
N PHE A 26 2.84 -4.42 -4.15
CA PHE A 26 4.03 -5.26 -4.10
C PHE A 26 4.47 -5.77 -5.48
N LEU A 27 3.53 -6.25 -6.31
CA LEU A 27 3.84 -6.73 -7.66
C LEU A 27 4.41 -5.62 -8.54
N THR A 28 3.81 -4.43 -8.51
CA THR A 28 4.29 -3.30 -9.31
C THR A 28 5.67 -2.81 -8.86
N THR A 29 5.92 -2.73 -7.55
CA THR A 29 7.26 -2.43 -7.02
C THR A 29 8.28 -3.50 -7.40
N TYR A 30 7.91 -4.78 -7.28
CA TYR A 30 8.78 -5.89 -7.66
C TYR A 30 9.17 -5.82 -9.13
N VAL A 31 8.20 -5.60 -10.02
CA VAL A 31 8.44 -5.48 -11.46
C VAL A 31 9.30 -4.26 -11.77
N ALA A 32 8.96 -3.08 -11.23
CA ALA A 32 9.69 -1.84 -11.49
C ALA A 32 11.16 -1.95 -11.10
N ILE A 33 11.45 -2.48 -9.91
CA ILE A 33 12.82 -2.58 -9.39
C ILE A 33 13.57 -3.72 -10.09
N SER A 34 12.93 -4.88 -10.27
CA SER A 34 13.60 -6.05 -10.88
C SER A 34 13.92 -5.82 -12.36
N ALA A 35 13.15 -4.97 -13.05
CA ALA A 35 13.44 -4.54 -14.42
C ALA A 35 14.44 -3.37 -14.51
N GLY A 36 14.91 -2.83 -13.38
CA GLY A 36 15.79 -1.66 -13.32
C GLY A 36 15.14 -0.35 -13.77
N LEU A 37 13.80 -0.29 -13.76
CA LEU A 37 13.02 0.86 -14.23
C LEU A 37 12.71 1.86 -13.10
N GLY A 38 12.79 1.43 -11.85
CA GLY A 38 12.50 2.26 -10.68
C GLY A 38 13.34 1.88 -9.47
N TYR A 39 13.22 2.69 -8.43
CA TYR A 39 13.86 2.48 -7.13
C TYR A 39 12.85 2.72 -6.00
N GLU A 40 13.12 2.16 -4.83
CA GLU A 40 12.30 2.41 -3.64
C GLU A 40 12.64 3.79 -3.06
N GLY A 41 11.68 4.72 -3.10
CA GLY A 41 11.87 6.09 -2.64
C GLY A 41 11.87 6.25 -1.12
N ASN A 42 11.28 5.30 -0.38
CA ASN A 42 11.30 5.34 1.08
C ASN A 42 12.65 4.81 1.61
N PRO A 43 13.46 5.62 2.31
CA PRO A 43 14.80 5.21 2.73
C PRO A 43 14.81 4.00 3.68
N VAL A 44 13.77 3.84 4.51
CA VAL A 44 13.64 2.68 5.40
C VAL A 44 13.34 1.42 4.59
N MET A 45 12.43 1.51 3.63
CA MET A 45 12.09 0.37 2.77
C MET A 45 13.23 0.02 1.83
N ALA A 46 13.94 1.01 1.29
CA ALA A 46 15.13 0.81 0.47
C ALA A 46 16.21 0.05 1.25
N HIS A 47 16.49 0.46 2.49
CA HIS A 47 17.45 -0.25 3.33
C HIS A 47 17.03 -1.70 3.64
N LEU A 48 15.73 -1.93 3.89
CA LEU A 48 15.18 -3.27 4.09
C LEU A 48 15.27 -4.13 2.82
N LEU A 49 15.07 -3.52 1.65
CA LEU A 49 15.17 -4.19 0.37
C LEU A 49 16.62 -4.58 0.05
N GLU A 50 17.59 -3.71 0.32
CA GLU A 50 19.02 -3.99 0.14
C GLU A 50 19.52 -5.10 1.08
N SER A 51 19.09 -5.08 2.34
CA SER A 51 19.59 -6.01 3.37
C SER A 51 18.93 -7.39 3.35
N ALA A 52 17.63 -7.47 3.02
CA ALA A 52 16.85 -8.70 3.13
C ALA A 52 16.03 -9.03 1.86
N GLY A 53 16.22 -8.29 0.77
CA GLY A 53 15.55 -8.51 -0.50
C GLY A 53 14.03 -8.25 -0.45
N PHE A 54 13.31 -8.64 -1.49
CA PHE A 54 11.87 -8.38 -1.61
C PHE A 54 11.01 -9.03 -0.52
N ILE A 55 11.53 -10.06 0.17
CA ILE A 55 10.84 -10.69 1.30
C ILE A 55 10.59 -9.68 2.42
N SER A 56 11.49 -8.73 2.65
CA SER A 56 11.33 -7.71 3.69
C SER A 56 10.13 -6.80 3.41
N LEU A 57 9.91 -6.40 2.15
CA LEU A 57 8.76 -5.60 1.74
C LEU A 57 7.44 -6.35 2.01
N LEU A 58 7.39 -7.64 1.66
CA LEU A 58 6.21 -8.47 1.92
C LEU A 58 5.94 -8.60 3.43
N MET A 59 6.98 -8.76 4.25
CA MET A 59 6.86 -8.83 5.71
C MET A 59 6.26 -7.55 6.30
N VAL A 60 6.65 -6.37 5.80
CA VAL A 60 6.08 -5.10 6.25
C VAL A 60 4.59 -5.01 5.89
N LYS A 61 4.19 -5.49 4.71
CA LYS A 61 2.77 -5.55 4.31
C LYS A 61 1.96 -6.52 5.17
N LEU A 62 2.53 -7.66 5.55
CA LEU A 62 1.88 -8.60 6.47
C LEU A 62 1.73 -8.00 7.87
N LEU A 63 2.76 -7.31 8.38
CA LEU A 63 2.69 -6.58 9.64
C LEU A 63 1.61 -5.50 9.59
N PHE A 64 1.53 -4.74 8.50
CA PHE A 64 0.46 -3.77 8.25
C PHE A 64 -0.94 -4.42 8.33
N LEU A 65 -1.13 -5.59 7.71
CA LEU A 65 -2.42 -6.29 7.75
C LEU A 65 -2.81 -6.73 9.17
N ILE A 66 -1.82 -7.17 9.99
CA ILE A 66 -2.03 -7.50 11.40
C ILE A 66 -2.46 -6.25 12.18
N LEU A 67 -1.80 -5.12 11.98
CA LEU A 67 -2.15 -3.85 12.62
C LEU A 67 -3.54 -3.38 12.18
N LEU A 68 -3.86 -3.49 10.89
CA LEU A 68 -5.17 -3.15 10.35
C LEU A 68 -6.29 -4.01 10.94
N TYR A 69 -6.02 -5.31 11.17
CA TYR A 69 -6.96 -6.18 11.88
C TYR A 69 -7.21 -5.71 13.32
N ARG A 70 -6.18 -5.24 14.04
CA ARG A 70 -6.36 -4.65 15.37
C ARG A 70 -7.23 -3.40 15.33
N VAL A 71 -7.00 -2.52 14.35
CA VAL A 71 -7.84 -1.31 14.14
C VAL A 71 -9.28 -1.69 13.85
N TYR A 72 -9.52 -2.71 13.01
CA TYR A 72 -10.86 -3.23 12.74
C TYR A 72 -11.56 -3.71 14.01
N ILE A 73 -10.90 -4.53 14.83
CA ILE A 73 -11.46 -5.03 16.08
C ILE A 73 -11.78 -3.89 17.05
N GLU A 74 -10.89 -2.91 17.16
CA GLU A 74 -11.09 -1.75 18.02
C GLU A 74 -12.30 -0.92 17.57
N CYS A 75 -12.41 -0.63 16.27
CA CYS A 75 -13.57 0.07 15.71
C CYS A 75 -14.87 -0.71 15.93
N LYS A 76 -14.83 -2.03 15.74
CA LYS A 76 -15.99 -2.91 15.98
C LYS A 76 -16.43 -2.89 17.44
N ASN A 77 -15.50 -3.03 18.38
CA ASN A 77 -15.79 -3.02 19.81
C ASN A 77 -16.40 -1.69 20.26
N LYS A 78 -15.94 -0.57 19.69
CA LYS A 78 -16.44 0.78 19.96
C LYS A 78 -17.66 1.17 19.12
N ARG A 79 -18.18 0.28 18.26
CA ARG A 79 -19.29 0.54 17.33
C ARG A 79 -19.02 1.72 16.37
N LEU A 80 -17.76 1.90 15.97
CA LEU A 80 -17.30 2.96 15.06
C LEU A 80 -17.25 2.46 13.61
N GLU A 81 -18.39 1.98 13.09
CA GLU A 81 -18.47 1.37 11.75
C GLU A 81 -18.14 2.37 10.64
N SER A 82 -18.56 3.63 10.79
CA SER A 82 -18.23 4.70 9.84
C SER A 82 -16.73 4.96 9.77
N LEU A 83 -16.03 4.93 10.90
CA LEU A 83 -14.58 5.14 10.95
C LEU A 83 -13.84 3.99 10.27
N TRP A 84 -14.26 2.74 10.52
CA TRP A 84 -13.73 1.58 9.82
C TRP A 84 -13.94 1.68 8.31
N SER A 85 -15.15 2.06 7.88
CA SER A 85 -15.46 2.21 6.46
C SER A 85 -14.64 3.32 5.79
N ALA A 86 -14.46 4.46 6.46
CA ALA A 86 -13.60 5.53 5.97
C ALA A 86 -12.15 5.06 5.87
N THR A 87 -11.64 4.40 6.92
CA THR A 87 -10.25 3.92 6.99
C THR A 87 -9.95 2.95 5.85
N ARG A 88 -10.76 1.90 5.66
CA ARG A 88 -10.53 0.91 4.58
C ARG A 88 -10.63 1.54 3.19
N ASN A 89 -11.53 2.50 2.98
CA ASN A 89 -11.71 3.16 1.70
C ASN A 89 -10.53 4.09 1.38
N ILE A 90 -10.08 4.89 2.35
CA ILE A 90 -8.91 5.76 2.20
C ILE A 90 -7.68 4.92 1.85
N ILE A 91 -7.42 3.84 2.59
CA ILE A 91 -6.27 2.96 2.33
C ILE A 91 -6.39 2.32 0.94
N ALA A 92 -7.58 1.86 0.54
CA ALA A 92 -7.78 1.29 -0.79
C ALA A 92 -7.51 2.31 -1.90
N VAL A 93 -7.98 3.55 -1.75
CA VAL A 93 -7.71 4.65 -2.70
C VAL A 93 -6.22 4.97 -2.75
N MET A 94 -5.55 5.07 -1.59
CA MET A 94 -4.10 5.25 -1.55
C MET A 94 -3.37 4.12 -2.27
N GLY A 95 -3.82 2.88 -2.10
CA GLY A 95 -3.28 1.73 -2.84
C GLY A 95 -3.40 1.90 -4.36
N ILE A 96 -4.55 2.36 -4.84
CA ILE A 96 -4.74 2.65 -6.27
C ILE A 96 -3.78 3.74 -6.75
N VAL A 97 -3.65 4.84 -6.00
CA VAL A 97 -2.74 5.95 -6.34
C VAL A 97 -1.29 5.45 -6.43
N ILE A 98 -0.83 4.63 -5.49
CA ILE A 98 0.52 4.08 -5.49
C ILE A 98 0.73 3.15 -6.69
N ILE A 99 -0.24 2.26 -7.00
CA ILE A 99 -0.17 1.40 -8.18
C ILE A 99 -0.05 2.24 -9.45
N CYS A 100 -0.88 3.28 -9.60
CA CYS A 100 -0.82 4.17 -10.76
C CYS A 100 0.55 4.83 -10.89
N ASN A 101 1.13 5.30 -9.78
CA ASN A 101 2.47 5.86 -9.75
C ASN A 101 3.53 4.84 -10.21
N ASN A 102 3.50 3.62 -9.67
CA ASN A 102 4.44 2.57 -10.05
C ASN A 102 4.26 2.17 -11.52
N MET A 103 3.02 2.11 -12.01
CA MET A 103 2.74 1.82 -13.41
C MET A 103 3.29 2.90 -14.33
N PHE A 104 3.21 4.19 -13.97
CA PHE A 104 3.79 5.28 -14.75
C PHE A 104 5.29 5.07 -14.94
N VAL A 105 6.01 4.77 -13.86
CA VAL A 105 7.45 4.48 -13.91
C VAL A 105 7.73 3.26 -14.80
N ILE A 106 6.95 2.18 -14.67
CA ILE A 106 7.12 0.96 -15.49
C ILE A 106 6.95 1.24 -16.99
N ILE A 107 6.03 2.12 -17.38
CA ILE A 107 5.80 2.47 -18.78
C ILE A 107 6.69 3.63 -19.28
N GLY A 108 7.64 4.09 -18.46
CA GLY A 108 8.60 5.15 -18.82
C GLY A 108 8.05 6.58 -18.70
N LEU A 109 6.93 6.77 -18.00
CA LEU A 109 6.43 8.09 -17.63
C LEU A 109 7.06 8.57 -16.30
N PRO A 110 7.12 9.90 -16.07
CA PRO A 110 7.58 10.43 -14.79
C PRO A 110 6.65 10.00 -13.65
N ASP A 111 7.24 9.78 -12.47
CA ASP A 111 6.46 9.58 -11.25
C ASP A 111 5.68 10.85 -10.85
N PHE A 112 4.74 10.72 -9.92
CA PHE A 112 3.89 11.84 -9.48
C PHE A 112 4.68 12.98 -8.84
N TYR A 113 5.82 12.70 -8.20
CA TYR A 113 6.68 13.75 -7.66
C TYR A 113 7.28 14.59 -8.79
N SER A 114 7.85 13.93 -9.79
CA SER A 114 8.46 14.55 -10.97
C SER A 114 7.44 15.33 -11.80
N LEU A 115 6.22 14.80 -11.95
CA LEU A 115 5.11 15.53 -12.57
C LEU A 115 4.73 16.78 -11.80
N GLY A 116 4.72 16.71 -10.46
CA GLY A 116 4.47 17.86 -9.60
C GLY A 116 5.51 18.96 -9.81
N VAL A 117 6.79 18.60 -9.77
CA VAL A 117 7.90 19.55 -10.01
C VAL A 117 7.76 20.21 -11.38
N LEU A 118 7.57 19.43 -12.45
CA LEU A 118 7.36 19.95 -13.81
C LEU A 118 6.16 20.91 -13.89
N PHE A 119 5.07 20.61 -13.20
CA PHE A 119 3.88 21.45 -13.22
C PHE A 119 4.12 22.81 -12.53
N PHE A 120 4.79 22.81 -11.37
CA PHE A 120 5.09 24.04 -10.63
C PHE A 120 6.18 24.89 -11.30
N ASP A 121 7.18 24.26 -11.91
CA ASP A 121 8.23 24.97 -12.65
C ASP A 121 7.73 25.62 -13.95
N ASN A 122 6.58 25.19 -14.50
CA ASN A 122 5.98 25.78 -15.71
C ASN A 122 4.93 26.87 -15.40
N ILE A 123 4.60 27.12 -14.13
CA ILE A 123 3.58 28.10 -13.71
C ILE A 123 4.21 29.34 -13.05
N LEU A 124 5.47 29.26 -12.60
CA LEU A 124 6.27 30.36 -12.06
C LEU A 124 7.22 30.94 -13.11
#